data_AF-A0A8T2TK04-F1
#
_entry.id   AF-A0A8T2TK04-F1
#
_cell.length_a   1.000
_cell.length_b   1.000
_cell.length_c   1.000
_cell.angle_alpha   90.00
_cell.angle_beta   90.00
_cell.angle_gamma   90.00
#
_symmetry.space_group_name_H-M   'P 1'
#
loop_
_entity.id
_entity.type
_entity.pdbx_description
1 polymer ?
#
loop_
_entity_poly.entity_id
_entity_poly.type
_entity_poly.pdbx_seq_one_letter_code
_entity_poly.pdbx_strand_id
1 'polypeptide(L)'
;MVMNACWMKDAAAVGSVSKRAGAAGISVVDFLKSMGHGVENHAEKIAKKIESLDELLAVRRMQLKKIEIPCKQRKMIMRYTEKYRQNIWRPKIMESS
;
A
#
# COMPACT_ATOMS: atom_id res chain seq x y z
N MET A 1 4.07 -28.15 0.40
CA MET A 1 4.45 -26.95 1.17
C MET A 1 3.21 -26.15 1.51
N VAL A 2 2.59 -26.48 2.64
CA VAL A 2 1.38 -25.82 3.14
C VAL A 2 1.83 -24.65 4.01
N MET A 3 1.74 -23.43 3.51
CA MET A 3 1.88 -22.25 4.35
C MET A 3 0.49 -21.77 4.74
N ASN A 4 0.00 -22.34 5.84
CA ASN A 4 -1.06 -21.76 6.64
C ASN A 4 -0.53 -20.47 7.27
N ALA A 5 -1.22 -19.36 7.02
CA ALA A 5 -1.26 -18.22 7.92
C ALA A 5 -2.74 -17.86 8.09
N CYS A 6 -3.38 -18.61 8.97
CA CYS A 6 -4.55 -18.15 9.71
C CYS A 6 -4.05 -17.00 10.59
N TRP A 7 -4.41 -15.76 10.26
CA TRP A 7 -4.24 -14.62 11.17
C TRP A 7 -5.49 -13.74 11.07
N MET A 8 -6.19 -13.70 12.22
CA MET A 8 -7.24 -12.78 12.66
C MET A 8 -8.66 -12.95 12.10
N LYS A 9 -9.45 -13.70 12.87
CA LYS A 9 -10.88 -13.46 13.08
C LYS A 9 -11.02 -12.30 14.08
N ASP A 10 -11.86 -11.33 13.73
CA ASP A 10 -12.58 -10.35 14.56
C ASP A 10 -11.82 -9.58 15.65
N ALA A 11 -11.66 -8.28 15.43
CA ALA A 11 -11.48 -7.29 16.49
C ALA A 11 -12.36 -6.08 16.18
N ALA A 12 -13.57 -6.08 16.76
CA ALA A 12 -14.36 -4.88 16.92
C ALA A 12 -13.78 -4.02 18.06
N ALA A 13 -13.81 -2.70 17.86
CA ALA A 13 -13.60 -1.62 18.82
C ALA A 13 -12.18 -1.42 19.42
N VAL A 14 -11.47 -0.42 18.88
CA VAL A 14 -10.73 0.55 19.70
C VAL A 14 -10.97 1.94 19.13
N GLY A 15 -11.40 2.85 19.99
CA GLY A 15 -11.76 4.21 19.64
C GLY A 15 -10.57 5.09 19.26
N SER A 16 -10.93 6.17 18.57
CA SER A 16 -10.36 7.52 18.60
C SER A 16 -8.94 7.65 19.18
N VAL A 17 -7.94 7.79 18.30
CA VAL A 17 -6.77 8.64 18.57
C VAL A 17 -6.31 9.32 17.28
N SER A 18 -6.51 10.64 17.29
CA SER A 18 -5.61 11.64 16.72
C SER A 18 -5.62 11.84 15.20
N LYS A 19 -6.29 12.93 14.79
CA LYS A 19 -5.79 13.82 13.74
C LYS A 19 -4.28 14.04 13.98
N ARG A 20 -3.43 13.31 13.25
CA ARG A 20 -2.08 13.81 12.96
C ARG A 20 -2.14 14.58 11.66
N ALA A 21 -2.50 15.84 11.81
CA ALA A 21 -2.13 16.88 10.86
C ALA A 21 -0.61 16.93 10.78
N GLY A 22 -0.09 16.95 9.55
CA GLY A 22 1.34 16.91 9.25
C GLY A 22 1.72 15.78 8.29
N ALA A 23 0.88 15.46 7.30
CA ALA A 23 1.30 14.64 6.18
C ALA A 23 0.96 15.42 4.92
N ALA A 24 1.96 16.06 4.32
CA ALA A 24 1.91 16.40 2.91
C ALA A 24 1.36 15.16 2.18
N GLY A 25 0.20 15.31 1.54
CA GLY A 25 -0.58 14.19 1.04
C GLY A 25 0.25 13.34 0.08
N ILE A 26 0.71 12.19 0.55
CA ILE A 26 1.50 11.27 -0.28
C ILE A 26 0.55 10.74 -1.36
N SER A 27 0.83 11.09 -2.62
CA SER A 27 0.07 10.54 -3.74
C SER A 27 0.35 9.04 -3.88
N VAL A 28 -0.62 8.29 -4.40
CA VAL A 28 -0.46 6.86 -4.69
C VAL A 28 0.75 6.64 -5.58
N VAL A 29 0.96 7.50 -6.57
CA VAL A 29 2.08 7.38 -7.52
C VAL A 29 3.42 7.56 -6.82
N ASP A 30 3.54 8.53 -5.92
CA ASP A 30 4.80 8.78 -5.19
C ASP A 30 5.11 7.65 -4.20
N PHE A 31 4.07 7.08 -3.58
CA PHE A 31 4.21 5.88 -2.75
C PHE A 31 4.76 4.72 -3.57
N LEU A 32 4.22 4.49 -4.77
CA LEU A 32 4.65 3.40 -5.65
C LEU A 32 6.06 3.60 -6.20
N LYS A 33 6.43 4.84 -6.57
CA LYS A 33 7.79 5.20 -6.98
C LYS A 33 8.80 5.02 -5.85
N SER A 34 8.42 5.36 -4.62
CA SER A 34 9.28 5.18 -3.44
C SER A 34 9.64 3.72 -3.14
N MET A 35 8.79 2.76 -3.55
CA MET A 35 9.06 1.34 -3.35
C MET A 35 10.11 0.79 -4.31
N GLY A 36 10.24 1.35 -5.52
CA GLY A 36 11.15 0.87 -6.56
C GLY A 36 10.84 -0.55 -7.06
N HIS A 37 11.88 -1.27 -7.50
CA HIS A 37 11.82 -2.69 -7.90
C HIS A 37 10.84 -3.02 -9.05
N GLY A 38 10.63 -2.08 -9.99
CA GLY A 38 9.78 -2.30 -11.17
C GLY A 38 8.28 -2.27 -10.87
N VAL A 39 7.86 -1.73 -9.72
CA VAL A 39 6.46 -1.41 -9.41
C VAL A 39 6.01 -0.13 -10.13
N GLU A 40 6.96 0.76 -10.45
CA GLU A 40 6.76 2.02 -11.18
C GLU A 40 6.04 1.83 -12.53
N ASN A 41 6.42 0.81 -13.29
CA ASN A 41 5.80 0.49 -14.59
C ASN A 41 4.31 0.09 -14.47
N HIS A 42 3.86 -0.29 -13.27
CA HIS A 42 2.48 -0.62 -12.99
C HIS A 42 1.74 0.48 -12.22
N ALA A 43 2.42 1.60 -11.91
CA ALA A 43 1.85 2.67 -11.09
C ALA A 43 0.64 3.32 -11.76
N GLU A 44 0.67 3.54 -13.07
CA GLU A 44 -0.48 4.10 -13.81
C GLU A 44 -1.71 3.20 -13.75
N LYS A 45 -1.54 1.87 -13.84
CA LYS A 45 -2.65 0.92 -13.75
C LYS A 45 -3.25 0.88 -12.34
N ILE A 46 -2.40 1.03 -11.31
CA ILE A 46 -2.81 1.09 -9.91
C ILE A 46 -3.54 2.41 -9.65
N ALA A 47 -2.95 3.54 -10.03
CA ALA A 47 -3.52 4.87 -9.81
C ALA A 47 -4.88 5.06 -10.51
N LYS A 48 -5.08 4.45 -11.69
CA LYS A 48 -6.39 4.44 -12.37
C LYS A 48 -7.49 3.69 -11.61
N LYS A 49 -7.11 2.74 -10.73
CA LYS A 49 -8.07 1.90 -10.01
C LYS A 49 -8.22 2.29 -8.54
N ILE A 50 -7.17 2.88 -7.99
CA ILE A 50 -7.00 3.22 -6.59
C ILE A 50 -6.54 4.67 -6.58
N GLU A 51 -7.44 5.57 -6.23
CA GLU A 51 -7.21 7.01 -6.27
C GLU A 51 -6.62 7.50 -4.94
N SER A 52 -6.91 6.80 -3.84
CA SER A 52 -6.46 7.16 -2.50
C SER A 52 -5.40 6.21 -1.95
N LEU A 53 -4.48 6.74 -1.14
CA LEU A 53 -3.51 5.95 -0.40
C LEU A 53 -4.21 4.99 0.59
N ASP A 54 -5.32 5.39 1.19
CA ASP A 54 -6.05 4.55 2.15
C ASP A 54 -6.61 3.29 1.49
N GLU A 55 -7.10 3.44 0.26
CA GLU A 55 -7.56 2.32 -0.56
C GLU A 55 -6.39 1.39 -0.92
N LEU A 56 -5.21 1.95 -1.25
CA LEU A 56 -4.01 1.16 -1.50
C LEU A 56 -3.57 0.37 -0.26
N LEU A 57 -3.66 0.99 0.92
CA LEU A 57 -3.34 0.34 2.18
C LEU A 57 -4.35 -0.74 2.54
N ALA A 58 -5.63 -0.58 2.19
CA ALA A 58 -6.68 -1.56 2.43
C ALA A 58 -6.74 -2.71 1.41
N VAL A 59 -6.04 -2.56 0.27
CA VAL A 59 -6.11 -3.50 -0.85
C VAL A 59 -5.60 -4.90 -0.51
N ARG A 60 -6.37 -5.90 -0.93
CA ARG A 60 -5.99 -7.32 -0.86
C ARG A 60 -5.43 -7.82 -2.19
N ARG A 61 -4.67 -8.93 -2.14
CA ARG A 61 -4.02 -9.55 -3.32
C ARG A 61 -4.96 -9.83 -4.50
N MET A 62 -6.24 -10.11 -4.23
CA MET A 62 -7.24 -10.38 -5.25
C MET A 62 -7.60 -9.13 -6.07
N GLN A 63 -7.62 -7.94 -5.47
CA GLN A 63 -7.88 -6.70 -6.21
C GLN A 63 -6.71 -6.38 -7.16
N LEU A 64 -5.47 -6.54 -6.69
CA LEU A 64 -4.29 -6.40 -7.56
C LEU A 64 -4.23 -7.46 -8.67
N LYS A 65 -4.85 -8.64 -8.47
CA LYS A 65 -4.96 -9.67 -9.53
C LYS A 65 -5.83 -9.18 -10.69
N LYS A 66 -6.93 -8.50 -10.38
CA LYS A 66 -7.89 -7.98 -11.37
C LYS A 66 -7.26 -6.89 -12.27
N ILE A 67 -6.23 -6.22 -11.76
CA ILE A 67 -5.43 -5.19 -12.47
C ILE A 67 -4.27 -5.83 -13.26
N GLU A 68 -4.19 -7.17 -13.27
CA GLU A 68 -3.19 -7.95 -14.01
C GLU A 68 -1.73 -7.66 -13.61
N ILE A 69 -1.50 -7.37 -12.33
CA ILE A 69 -0.13 -7.13 -11.83
C ILE A 69 0.57 -8.47 -11.55
N PRO A 70 1.82 -8.65 -12.04
CA PRO A 70 2.57 -9.87 -11.78
C PRO A 70 2.75 -10.17 -10.28
N CYS A 71 2.81 -11.45 -9.95
CA CYS A 71 2.82 -11.95 -8.56
C CYS A 71 3.95 -11.36 -7.71
N LYS A 72 5.13 -11.10 -8.31
CA LYS A 72 6.29 -10.51 -7.63
C LYS A 72 5.96 -9.10 -7.14
N GLN A 73 5.45 -8.22 -8.00
CA GLN A 73 5.10 -6.85 -7.59
C GLN A 73 3.94 -6.83 -6.59
N ARG A 74 2.92 -7.68 -6.75
CA ARG A 74 1.83 -7.77 -5.75
C ARG A 74 2.34 -8.10 -4.34
N LYS A 75 3.31 -9.00 -4.23
CA LYS A 75 3.94 -9.35 -2.94
C LYS A 75 4.75 -8.18 -2.38
N MET A 76 5.43 -7.42 -3.23
CA MET A 76 6.19 -6.23 -2.82
C MET A 76 5.27 -5.13 -2.30
N ILE A 77 4.21 -4.79 -3.04
CA ILE A 77 3.22 -3.78 -2.63
C ILE A 77 2.69 -4.11 -1.23
N MET A 78 2.18 -5.33 -1.01
CA MET A 78 1.67 -5.75 0.31
C MET A 78 2.72 -5.71 1.44
N ARG A 79 4.01 -5.96 1.13
CA ARG A 79 5.07 -5.88 2.13
C ARG A 79 5.35 -4.44 2.54
N TYR A 80 5.39 -3.53 1.58
CA TYR A 80 5.67 -2.12 1.84
C TYR A 80 4.48 -1.38 2.47
N THR A 81 3.24 -1.73 2.10
CA THR A 81 2.06 -1.20 2.79
C THR A 81 2.04 -1.61 4.26
N GLU A 82 2.43 -2.84 4.58
CA GLU A 82 2.54 -3.29 5.97
C GLU A 82 3.69 -2.60 6.72
N LYS A 83 4.87 -2.43 6.10
CA LYS A 83 5.95 -1.63 6.69
C LYS A 83 5.56 -0.17 6.94
N TYR A 84 4.73 0.39 6.06
CA TYR A 84 4.19 1.74 6.20
C TYR A 84 3.23 1.83 7.40
N ARG A 85 2.33 0.85 7.57
CA ARG A 85 1.46 0.74 8.76
C ARG A 85 2.26 0.61 10.05
N GLN A 86 3.34 -0.18 10.01
CA GLN A 86 4.25 -0.38 11.14
C GLN A 86 5.19 0.81 11.39
N ASN A 87 5.15 1.86 10.56
CA ASN A 87 6.02 3.04 10.64
C ASN A 87 7.54 2.74 10.56
N ILE A 88 7.94 1.56 10.11
CA ILE A 88 9.36 1.15 9.96
C ILE A 88 9.97 1.73 8.68
N TRP A 89 9.12 2.04 7.70
CA TRP A 89 9.50 2.61 6.43
C TRP A 89 8.58 3.78 6.08
N ARG A 90 9.16 4.84 5.49
CA ARG A 90 8.41 6.00 5.00
C ARG A 90 8.72 6.23 3.52
N PRO A 91 7.70 6.47 2.67
CA PRO A 91 7.91 6.85 1.29
C PRO A 91 8.63 8.19 1.25
N LYS A 92 9.59 8.31 0.33
CA LYS A 92 10.29 9.57 0.12
C LYS A 92 9.38 10.45 -0.74
N ILE A 93 8.86 11.51 -0.16
CA ILE A 93 8.09 12.51 -0.90
C ILE A 93 9.11 13.19 -1.82
N MET A 94 9.03 12.89 -3.10
CA MET A 94 9.76 13.65 -4.11
C MET A 94 8.88 14.87 -4.38
N GLU A 95 9.08 15.94 -3.61
CA GLU A 95 8.41 17.22 -3.86
C GLU A 95 8.59 17.59 -5.33
N SER A 96 7.49 17.56 -6.07
CA SER A 96 7.43 18.12 -7.41
C SER A 96 7.41 19.63 -7.22
N SER A 97 8.54 20.30 -7.49
CA SER A 97 8.59 21.78 -7.61
C SER A 97 7.69 22.27 -8.73
#